data_AF-A0A4R4EJY1-F1
#
_entry.id   AF-A0A4R4EJY1-F1
#
_cell.length_a   1.000
_cell.length_b   1.000
_cell.length_c   1.000
_cell.angle_alpha   90.00
_cell.angle_beta   90.00
_cell.angle_gamma   90.00
#
_symmetry.space_group_name_H-M   'P 1'
#
loop_
_entity.id
_entity.type
_entity.pdbx_description
1 polymer ?
#
loop_
_entity_poly.entity_id
_entity_poly.type
_entity_poly.pdbx_seq_one_letter_code
_entity_poly.pdbx_strand_id
1 'polypeptide(L)'
;MIVPRRKFNSYIPSKWAKTKVLNKHSHIQKYIPTTSLFSKDELRKYLNRYRVVFIKPDTGSKGKGILQAEIDSKYHLKWNTQHKSFRTYNGLFSKLKERMTNRKYVIQKGIHLLTSDGRPFDFRVMIQRNKDGVWEESGIIGRLASKNKIVTNGAQGATLHPIHTLLEPYLSESEIDGYVSLLYDLGKQTAKKLRKKFPDVWEIGMDVGIDNELRPWIIEVNTRPEYEPLSKLEDKTIYRKLVKNWKYKQKLGYKRYK
;
A
#
# COMPACT_ATOMS: atom_id res chain seq x y z
N MET A 1 -31.31 -31.09 -3.75
CA MET A 1 -30.30 -30.52 -4.67
C MET A 1 -29.32 -29.66 -3.89
N ILE A 2 -28.05 -30.05 -3.82
CA ILE A 2 -27.00 -29.22 -3.21
C ILE A 2 -26.57 -28.21 -4.26
N VAL A 3 -27.06 -26.96 -4.15
CA VAL A 3 -26.58 -25.86 -5.00
C VAL A 3 -25.08 -25.67 -4.70
N PRO A 4 -24.17 -25.77 -5.68
CA PRO A 4 -22.75 -25.56 -5.45
C PRO A 4 -22.54 -24.14 -4.89
N ARG A 5 -22.02 -24.03 -3.66
CA ARG A 5 -21.65 -22.71 -3.09
C ARG A 5 -20.58 -22.08 -4.00
N ARG A 6 -20.95 -21.00 -4.71
CA ARG A 6 -20.02 -20.17 -5.51
C ARG A 6 -18.78 -19.83 -4.67
N LYS A 7 -17.59 -20.21 -5.15
CA LYS A 7 -16.32 -19.82 -4.54
C LYS A 7 -15.98 -18.40 -4.99
N PHE A 8 -15.95 -17.45 -4.07
CA PHE A 8 -15.59 -16.06 -4.37
C PHE A 8 -14.07 -15.87 -4.37
N ASN A 9 -13.51 -15.30 -5.44
CA ASN A 9 -12.09 -14.95 -5.52
C ASN A 9 -11.88 -13.45 -5.25
N SER A 10 -11.93 -13.07 -3.97
CA SER A 10 -11.72 -11.67 -3.55
C SER A 10 -10.25 -11.20 -3.60
N TYR A 11 -9.30 -12.12 -3.84
CA TYR A 11 -7.88 -11.81 -3.75
C TYR A 11 -7.28 -11.47 -5.11
N ILE A 12 -6.84 -10.22 -5.26
CA ILE A 12 -6.19 -9.70 -6.47
C ILE A 12 -4.70 -9.47 -6.15
N PRO A 13 -3.82 -10.44 -6.46
CA PRO A 13 -2.41 -10.38 -6.06
C PRO A 13 -1.60 -9.35 -6.85
N SER A 14 -1.91 -9.18 -8.14
CA SER A 14 -1.14 -8.32 -9.05
C SER A 14 -1.33 -6.84 -8.72
N LYS A 15 -0.25 -6.18 -8.30
CA LYS A 15 -0.19 -4.73 -8.10
C LYS A 15 -0.51 -4.01 -9.41
N TRP A 16 0.08 -4.46 -10.51
CA TRP A 16 -0.11 -3.87 -11.83
C TRP A 16 -1.56 -3.95 -12.31
N ALA A 17 -2.24 -5.09 -12.10
CA ALA A 17 -3.64 -5.23 -12.46
C ALA A 17 -4.52 -4.21 -11.73
N LYS A 18 -4.27 -3.98 -10.44
CA LYS A 18 -4.98 -2.97 -9.63
C LYS A 18 -4.64 -1.55 -10.11
N THR A 19 -3.35 -1.23 -10.28
CA THR A 19 -2.90 0.08 -10.78
C THR A 19 -3.51 0.43 -12.14
N LYS A 20 -3.56 -0.52 -13.09
CA LYS A 20 -4.20 -0.33 -14.40
C LYS A 20 -5.68 0.04 -14.29
N VAL A 21 -6.41 -0.51 -13.32
CA VAL A 21 -7.83 -0.21 -13.10
C VAL A 21 -8.01 1.19 -12.53
N LEU A 22 -7.18 1.55 -11.55
CA LEU A 22 -7.27 2.82 -10.84
C LEU A 22 -6.79 4.01 -11.70
N ASN A 23 -5.77 3.81 -12.55
CA ASN A 23 -5.30 4.82 -13.49
C ASN A 23 -6.31 5.16 -14.59
N LYS A 24 -7.39 4.38 -14.76
CA LYS A 24 -8.50 4.72 -15.67
C LYS A 24 -9.55 5.62 -15.01
N HIS A 25 -9.27 6.18 -13.84
CA HIS A 25 -10.20 7.02 -13.10
C HIS A 25 -9.54 8.36 -12.77
N SER A 26 -10.03 9.44 -13.40
CA SER A 26 -9.44 10.78 -13.31
C SER A 26 -9.27 11.26 -11.86
N HIS A 27 -10.24 10.98 -11.00
CA HIS A 27 -10.18 11.37 -9.59
C HIS A 27 -9.14 10.58 -8.77
N ILE A 28 -8.88 9.30 -9.10
CA ILE A 28 -8.00 8.44 -8.29
C ILE A 28 -6.56 8.49 -8.82
N GLN A 29 -6.38 8.56 -10.14
CA GLN A 29 -5.05 8.50 -10.78
C GLN A 29 -4.10 9.58 -10.27
N LYS A 30 -4.61 10.76 -9.87
CA LYS A 30 -3.80 11.87 -9.34
C LYS A 30 -3.13 11.53 -8.00
N TYR A 31 -3.64 10.53 -7.27
CA TYR A 31 -3.08 10.05 -6.01
C TYR A 31 -2.24 8.78 -6.18
N ILE A 32 -2.01 8.30 -7.41
CA ILE A 32 -1.20 7.11 -7.65
C ILE A 32 0.18 7.55 -8.14
N PRO A 33 1.27 7.15 -7.45
CA PRO A 33 2.61 7.41 -7.95
C PRO A 33 2.78 6.80 -9.34
N THR A 34 3.44 7.51 -10.25
CA THR A 34 3.69 7.00 -11.61
C THR A 34 4.31 5.61 -11.53
N THR A 35 3.69 4.65 -12.21
CA THR A 35 3.99 3.21 -12.09
C THR A 35 3.92 2.55 -13.46
N SER A 36 4.90 1.70 -13.79
CA SER A 36 4.94 0.91 -15.02
C SER A 36 5.44 -0.52 -14.74
N LEU A 37 5.39 -1.38 -15.74
CA LEU A 37 6.09 -2.67 -15.68
C LEU A 37 7.59 -2.42 -15.71
N PHE A 38 8.32 -3.13 -14.86
CA PHE A 38 9.77 -2.99 -14.79
C PHE A 38 10.45 -3.52 -16.06
N SER A 39 11.41 -2.75 -16.57
CA SER A 39 12.42 -3.19 -17.53
C SER A 39 13.73 -2.44 -17.26
N LYS A 40 14.82 -2.84 -17.92
CA LYS A 40 16.09 -2.11 -17.86
C LYS A 40 15.89 -0.65 -18.30
N ASP A 41 15.25 -0.43 -19.43
CA ASP A 41 15.05 0.92 -19.96
C ASP A 41 14.11 1.74 -19.07
N GLU A 42 13.04 1.14 -18.55
CA GLU A 42 12.14 1.82 -17.61
C GLU A 42 12.87 2.21 -16.32
N LEU A 43 13.77 1.36 -15.78
CA LEU A 43 14.60 1.72 -14.65
C LEU A 43 15.43 2.98 -14.92
N ARG A 44 16.07 3.06 -16.09
CA ARG A 44 16.87 4.23 -16.45
C ARG A 44 16.01 5.48 -16.59
N LYS A 45 14.89 5.39 -17.31
CA LYS A 45 13.94 6.51 -17.49
C LYS A 45 13.41 7.02 -16.15
N TYR A 46 13.00 6.11 -15.27
CA TYR A 46 12.45 6.47 -13.97
C TYR A 46 13.51 7.08 -13.04
N LEU A 47 14.74 6.55 -13.01
CA LEU A 47 15.82 7.15 -12.22
C LEU A 47 16.17 8.55 -12.71
N ASN A 48 16.26 8.75 -14.02
CA ASN A 48 16.53 10.07 -14.60
C ASN A 48 15.42 11.09 -14.27
N ARG A 49 14.16 10.65 -14.27
CA ARG A 49 13.00 11.52 -14.03
C ARG A 49 12.73 11.79 -12.55
N TYR A 50 12.86 10.78 -11.69
CA TYR A 50 12.37 10.83 -10.31
C TYR A 50 13.45 10.74 -9.25
N ARG A 51 14.71 10.43 -9.62
CA ARG A 51 15.87 10.19 -8.74
C ARG A 51 15.74 8.99 -7.81
N VAL A 52 14.61 8.80 -7.15
CA VAL A 52 14.30 7.67 -6.25
C VAL A 52 13.15 6.85 -6.84
N VAL A 53 13.31 5.53 -6.88
CA VAL A 53 12.34 4.60 -7.45
C VAL A 53 12.24 3.32 -6.63
N PHE A 54 11.06 2.74 -6.59
CA PHE A 54 10.82 1.43 -5.98
C PHE A 54 10.55 0.38 -7.04
N ILE A 55 11.25 -0.75 -6.94
CA ILE A 55 11.08 -1.93 -7.78
C ILE A 55 10.45 -3.01 -6.90
N LYS A 56 9.21 -3.40 -7.22
CA LYS A 56 8.38 -4.27 -6.37
C LYS A 56 7.95 -5.51 -7.17
N PRO A 57 7.97 -6.73 -6.60
CA PRO A 57 7.33 -7.87 -7.22
C PRO A 57 5.85 -7.57 -7.46
N ASP A 58 5.37 -7.83 -8.67
CA ASP A 58 3.97 -7.57 -9.05
C ASP A 58 3.02 -8.32 -8.13
N THR A 59 3.34 -9.58 -7.82
CA THR A 59 2.65 -10.41 -6.84
C THR A 59 3.54 -10.69 -5.64
N GLY A 60 2.97 -10.67 -4.45
CA GLY A 60 3.67 -10.88 -3.19
C GLY A 60 3.08 -10.00 -2.09
N SER A 61 3.57 -10.16 -0.87
CA SER A 61 3.08 -9.43 0.30
C SER A 61 4.21 -9.10 1.27
N LYS A 62 3.90 -8.32 2.31
CA LYS A 62 4.79 -8.04 3.46
C LYS A 62 6.10 -7.33 3.10
N GLY A 63 6.12 -6.62 1.97
CA GLY A 63 7.30 -5.87 1.51
C GLY A 63 8.48 -6.74 1.09
N LYS A 64 8.31 -8.07 1.00
CA LYS A 64 9.40 -8.99 0.61
C LYS A 64 9.78 -8.77 -0.85
N GLY A 65 11.08 -8.64 -1.10
CA GLY A 65 11.64 -8.46 -2.44
C GLY A 65 11.49 -7.06 -3.02
N ILE A 66 11.07 -6.07 -2.21
CA ILE A 66 11.11 -4.66 -2.61
C ILE A 66 12.56 -4.18 -2.62
N LEU A 67 12.94 -3.52 -3.71
CA LEU A 67 14.23 -2.86 -3.89
C LEU A 67 13.96 -1.36 -4.06
N GLN A 68 14.79 -0.50 -3.47
CA GLN A 68 14.85 0.92 -3.81
C GLN A 68 16.11 1.16 -4.62
N ALA A 69 15.97 1.81 -5.77
CA ALA A 69 17.09 2.37 -6.50
C ALA A 69 17.03 3.90 -6.42
N GLU A 70 18.19 4.52 -6.32
CA GLU A 70 18.34 5.96 -6.17
C GLU A 70 19.56 6.43 -6.96
N ILE A 71 19.50 7.64 -7.52
CA ILE A 71 20.62 8.27 -8.22
C ILE A 71 20.87 9.68 -7.69
N ASP A 72 22.08 9.91 -7.19
CA ASP A 72 22.66 11.22 -6.89
C ASP A 72 23.93 11.43 -7.75
N SER A 73 25.08 11.70 -7.13
CA SER A 73 26.43 11.54 -7.70
C SER A 73 26.77 10.10 -8.15
N LYS A 74 26.13 9.10 -7.52
CA LYS A 74 26.30 7.67 -7.75
C LYS A 74 24.93 6.99 -7.77
N TYR A 75 24.90 5.75 -8.23
CA TYR A 75 23.73 4.90 -8.12
C TYR A 75 23.75 4.18 -6.78
N HIS A 76 22.59 4.08 -6.13
CA HIS A 76 22.41 3.36 -4.88
C HIS A 76 21.32 2.32 -5.04
N LEU A 77 21.55 1.12 -4.50
CA LEU A 77 20.55 0.07 -4.35
C LEU A 77 20.39 -0.25 -2.88
N LYS A 78 19.15 -0.24 -2.40
CA LYS A 78 18.81 -0.61 -1.03
C LYS A 78 17.80 -1.77 -1.05
N TRP A 79 18.02 -2.76 -0.18
CA TRP A 79 17.13 -3.91 -0.02
C TRP A 79 17.18 -4.43 1.42
N ASN A 80 16.02 -4.66 2.03
CA ASN A 80 15.94 -4.96 3.47
C ASN A 80 16.69 -3.90 4.29
N THR A 81 17.76 -4.29 4.99
CA THR A 81 18.67 -3.42 5.75
C THR A 81 20.01 -3.16 5.06
N GLN A 82 20.20 -3.71 3.86
CA GLN A 82 21.45 -3.62 3.10
C GLN A 82 21.38 -2.45 2.10
N HIS A 83 22.52 -1.81 1.87
CA HIS A 83 22.70 -0.81 0.84
C HIS A 83 24.01 -1.05 0.08
N LYS A 84 24.06 -0.68 -1.20
CA LYS A 84 25.29 -0.69 -2.00
C LYS A 84 25.26 0.42 -3.04
N SER A 85 26.42 1.04 -3.26
CA SER A 85 26.59 2.09 -4.26
C SER A 85 27.37 1.60 -5.49
N PHE A 86 27.12 2.23 -6.63
CA PHE A 86 27.72 1.90 -7.92
C PHE A 86 28.06 3.18 -8.67
N ARG A 87 29.20 3.19 -9.37
CA ARG A 87 29.59 4.31 -10.26
C ARG A 87 28.83 4.28 -11.58
N THR A 88 28.31 3.12 -12.00
CA THR A 88 27.67 2.95 -13.31
C THR A 88 26.27 2.36 -13.18
N TYR A 89 25.41 2.76 -14.12
CA TYR A 89 24.06 2.20 -14.26
C TYR A 89 24.08 0.68 -14.47
N ASN A 90 25.04 0.16 -15.26
CA ASN A 90 25.15 -1.27 -15.50
C ASN A 90 25.52 -2.03 -14.23
N GLY A 91 26.39 -1.48 -13.37
CA GLY A 91 26.70 -2.07 -12.06
C GLY A 91 25.47 -2.15 -11.15
N LEU A 92 24.68 -1.07 -11.08
CA LEU A 92 23.40 -1.05 -10.38
C LEU A 92 22.46 -2.13 -10.92
N PHE A 93 22.26 -2.16 -12.25
CA PHE A 93 21.31 -3.06 -12.90
C PHE A 93 21.69 -4.53 -12.71
N SER A 94 22.97 -4.89 -12.84
CA SER A 94 23.44 -6.25 -12.60
C SER A 94 23.15 -6.69 -11.16
N LYS A 95 23.46 -5.86 -10.16
CA LYS A 95 23.18 -6.21 -8.77
C LYS A 95 21.68 -6.29 -8.48
N LEU A 96 20.90 -5.39 -9.07
CA LEU A 96 19.45 -5.40 -8.97
C LEU A 96 18.88 -6.71 -9.55
N LYS A 97 19.37 -7.15 -10.71
CA LYS A 97 18.96 -8.40 -11.38
C LYS A 97 19.27 -9.63 -10.52
N GLU A 98 20.42 -9.69 -9.85
CA GLU A 98 20.76 -10.77 -8.90
C GLU A 98 19.78 -10.86 -7.73
N ARG A 99 19.17 -9.73 -7.32
CA ARG A 99 18.18 -9.70 -6.22
C ARG A 99 16.77 -9.99 -6.68
N MET A 100 16.50 -9.85 -7.98
CA MET A 100 15.21 -10.17 -8.54
C MET A 100 15.03 -11.68 -8.70
N THR A 101 13.79 -12.12 -8.57
CA THR A 101 13.38 -13.50 -8.90
C THR A 101 12.83 -13.54 -10.32
N ASN A 102 12.59 -14.75 -10.87
CA ASN A 102 11.99 -14.92 -12.20
C ASN A 102 10.47 -14.61 -12.24
N ARG A 103 10.08 -13.46 -11.67
CA ARG A 103 8.69 -12.99 -11.56
C ARG A 103 8.56 -11.64 -12.25
N LYS A 104 7.32 -11.22 -12.51
CA LYS A 104 7.03 -9.86 -12.98
C LYS A 104 7.27 -8.86 -11.86
N TYR A 105 7.85 -7.72 -12.20
CA TYR A 105 8.05 -6.58 -11.31
C TYR A 105 7.39 -5.33 -11.88
N VAL A 106 7.03 -4.43 -10.98
CA VAL A 106 6.62 -3.05 -11.29
C VAL A 106 7.70 -2.09 -10.81
N ILE A 107 7.84 -0.98 -11.53
CA ILE A 107 8.65 0.16 -11.10
C ILE A 107 7.72 1.33 -10.79
N GLN A 108 7.98 2.01 -9.68
CA GLN A 108 7.14 3.07 -9.16
C GLN A 108 8.00 4.25 -8.71
N LYS A 109 7.53 5.48 -8.97
CA LYS A 109 8.12 6.72 -8.43
C LYS A 109 8.26 6.61 -6.90
N GLY A 110 9.43 6.95 -6.37
CA GLY A 110 9.63 7.12 -4.93
C GLY A 110 8.96 8.40 -4.42
N ILE A 111 8.34 8.30 -3.24
CA ILE A 111 7.71 9.43 -2.56
C ILE A 111 8.51 9.70 -1.28
N HIS A 112 8.90 10.95 -1.08
CA HIS A 112 9.48 11.41 0.18
C HIS A 112 8.34 11.61 1.16
N LEU A 113 8.17 10.67 2.08
CA LEU A 113 7.07 10.67 3.04
C LEU A 113 7.37 11.59 4.21
N LEU A 114 6.30 12.13 4.83
CA LEU A 114 6.36 12.72 6.16
C LEU A 114 6.99 11.74 7.16
N THR A 115 7.60 12.32 8.19
CA THR A 115 8.34 11.55 9.19
C THR A 115 7.92 11.90 10.61
N SER A 116 8.10 10.98 11.55
CA SER A 116 8.04 11.25 12.99
C SER A 116 9.35 10.72 13.58
N ASP A 117 10.11 11.62 14.23
CA ASP A 117 11.49 11.38 14.68
C ASP A 117 12.41 10.86 13.54
N GLY A 118 12.28 11.44 12.35
CA GLY A 118 13.04 11.01 11.16
C GLY A 118 12.66 9.62 10.62
N ARG A 119 11.60 8.99 11.14
CA ARG A 119 11.08 7.71 10.64
C ARG A 119 9.86 7.96 9.75
N PRO A 120 9.83 7.45 8.51
CA PRO A 120 8.68 7.64 7.66
C PRO A 120 7.46 6.89 8.22
N PHE A 121 6.27 7.43 7.97
CA PHE A 121 5.02 6.76 8.26
C PHE A 121 4.06 6.76 7.07
N ASP A 122 3.09 5.86 7.13
CA ASP A 122 1.95 5.85 6.23
C ASP A 122 0.67 5.46 6.98
N PHE A 123 -0.46 5.49 6.29
CA PHE A 123 -1.77 5.16 6.84
C PHE A 123 -2.37 3.97 6.12
N ARG A 124 -2.86 3.00 6.90
CA ARG A 124 -3.70 1.92 6.41
C ARG A 124 -5.17 2.34 6.56
N VAL A 125 -5.80 2.68 5.44
CA VAL A 125 -7.24 2.99 5.34
C VAL A 125 -8.01 1.72 5.02
N MET A 126 -8.97 1.36 5.87
CA MET A 126 -9.73 0.13 5.78
C MET A 126 -11.17 0.41 5.34
N ILE A 127 -11.57 -0.18 4.22
CA ILE A 127 -12.94 -0.10 3.71
C ILE A 127 -13.48 -1.53 3.51
N GLN A 128 -14.63 -1.83 4.09
CA GLN A 128 -15.29 -3.14 3.97
C GLN A 128 -16.76 -2.96 3.61
N ARG A 129 -17.35 -3.93 2.93
CA ARG A 129 -18.82 -3.98 2.84
C ARG A 129 -19.40 -4.52 4.15
N ASN A 130 -20.42 -3.85 4.67
CA ASN A 130 -21.17 -4.26 5.84
C ASN A 130 -22.19 -5.37 5.50
N LYS A 131 -23.04 -5.73 6.47
CA LYS A 131 -24.08 -6.77 6.31
C LYS A 131 -25.12 -6.46 5.23
N ASP A 132 -25.32 -5.18 4.92
CA ASP A 132 -26.28 -4.71 3.92
C ASP A 132 -25.59 -4.56 2.55
N GLY A 133 -24.30 -4.93 2.46
CA GLY A 133 -23.52 -4.82 1.24
C GLY A 133 -23.10 -3.38 0.91
N VAL A 134 -23.20 -2.45 1.85
CA VAL A 134 -22.80 -1.04 1.67
C VAL A 134 -21.34 -0.87 2.09
N TRP A 135 -20.57 -0.07 1.34
CA TRP A 135 -19.17 0.25 1.67
C TRP A 135 -19.10 1.11 2.92
N GLU A 136 -18.33 0.67 3.90
CA GLU A 136 -18.21 1.26 5.22
C GLU A 136 -16.75 1.61 5.54
N GLU A 137 -16.57 2.79 6.14
CA GLU A 137 -15.32 3.30 6.70
C GLU A 137 -14.99 2.51 7.97
N SER A 138 -14.07 1.56 7.84
CA SER A 138 -13.85 0.55 8.89
C SER A 138 -12.72 0.92 9.84
N GLY A 139 -11.88 1.89 9.47
CA GLY A 139 -10.82 2.44 10.32
C GLY A 139 -9.64 2.99 9.52
N ILE A 140 -8.88 3.90 10.12
CA ILE A 140 -7.57 4.34 9.66
C ILE A 140 -6.58 4.09 10.79
N ILE A 141 -5.39 3.61 10.44
CA ILE A 141 -4.31 3.41 11.40
C ILE A 141 -2.98 3.87 10.80
N GLY A 142 -2.25 4.67 11.56
CA GLY A 142 -0.89 5.08 11.24
C GLY A 142 0.10 3.94 11.47
N ARG A 143 1.08 3.81 10.59
CA ARG A 143 2.17 2.83 10.69
C ARG A 143 3.50 3.54 10.60
N LEU A 144 4.17 3.67 11.74
CA LEU A 144 5.48 4.31 11.85
C LEU A 144 6.58 3.28 11.61
N ALA A 145 7.44 3.50 10.62
CA ALA A 145 8.50 2.56 10.27
C ALA A 145 9.45 2.29 11.46
N SER A 146 10.01 1.09 11.53
CA SER A 146 11.10 0.81 12.47
C SER A 146 12.35 1.63 12.10
N LYS A 147 13.23 1.90 13.07
CA LYS A 147 14.51 2.59 12.84
C LYS A 147 15.28 1.93 11.67
N ASN A 148 15.85 2.76 10.79
CA ASN A 148 16.67 2.37 9.63
C ASN A 148 15.97 1.51 8.57
N LYS A 149 14.63 1.48 8.52
CA LYS A 149 13.88 0.78 7.46
C LYS A 149 13.30 1.75 6.44
N ILE A 150 13.40 1.34 5.19
CA ILE A 150 12.94 2.07 4.02
C ILE A 150 11.43 1.87 3.77
N VAL A 151 10.86 0.80 4.35
CA VAL A 151 9.45 0.44 4.17
C VAL A 151 8.73 0.44 5.52
N THR A 152 7.56 1.06 5.52
CA THR A 152 6.59 1.22 6.63
C THR A 152 5.76 -0.04 6.92
N ASN A 153 6.21 -1.22 6.46
CA ASN A 153 5.37 -2.41 6.53
C ASN A 153 5.22 -2.91 7.98
N GLY A 154 3.98 -2.95 8.49
CA GLY A 154 3.66 -3.47 9.83
C GLY A 154 4.16 -4.89 10.11
N ALA A 155 4.24 -5.75 9.09
CA ALA A 155 4.83 -7.09 9.23
C ALA A 155 6.35 -7.09 9.47
N GLN A 156 7.00 -5.93 9.36
CA GLN A 156 8.42 -5.73 9.60
C GLN A 156 8.70 -4.89 10.85
N GLY A 157 7.73 -4.73 11.76
CA GLY A 157 7.95 -4.07 13.06
C GLY A 157 7.59 -2.59 13.10
N ALA A 158 6.71 -2.12 12.22
CA ALA A 158 6.16 -0.77 12.35
C ALA A 158 5.30 -0.69 13.62
N THR A 159 5.37 0.42 14.36
CA THR A 159 4.47 0.70 15.47
C THR A 159 3.19 1.32 14.95
N LEU A 160 2.06 0.99 15.60
CA LEU A 160 0.75 1.45 15.20
C LEU A 160 0.35 2.65 16.04
N HIS A 161 -0.16 3.69 15.38
CA HIS A 161 -0.55 4.94 16.03
C HIS A 161 -1.88 5.45 15.48
N PRO A 162 -2.69 6.16 16.29
CA PRO A 162 -3.79 6.96 15.78
C PRO A 162 -3.31 7.92 14.68
N ILE A 163 -4.20 8.25 13.74
CA ILE A 163 -3.86 9.19 12.67
C ILE A 163 -3.53 10.58 13.22
N HIS A 164 -4.29 11.06 14.20
CA HIS A 164 -4.06 12.35 14.87
C HIS A 164 -2.64 12.44 15.44
N THR A 165 -2.16 11.41 16.15
CA THR A 165 -0.80 11.37 16.72
C THR A 165 0.31 11.56 15.68
N LEU A 166 0.14 11.07 14.45
CA LEU A 166 1.16 11.20 13.41
C LEU A 166 1.03 12.50 12.59
N LEU A 167 -0.14 13.13 12.61
CA LEU A 167 -0.41 14.35 11.83
C LEU A 167 -0.44 15.63 12.66
N GLU A 168 -0.53 15.56 13.99
CA GLU A 168 -0.50 16.74 14.87
C GLU A 168 0.71 17.68 14.63
N PRO A 169 1.93 17.21 14.25
CA PRO A 169 3.04 18.13 14.00
C PRO A 169 2.90 18.89 12.68
N TYR A 170 1.93 18.53 11.84
CA TYR A 170 1.79 18.98 10.46
C TYR A 170 0.47 19.72 10.19
N LEU A 171 -0.56 19.46 10.98
CA LEU A 171 -1.93 19.91 10.75
C LEU A 171 -2.63 20.18 12.09
N SER A 172 -3.54 21.16 12.10
CA SER A 172 -4.47 21.35 13.21
C SER A 172 -5.51 20.22 13.29
N GLU A 173 -6.16 20.06 14.44
CA GLU A 173 -7.16 19.02 14.66
C GLU A 173 -8.29 19.03 13.61
N SER A 174 -8.83 20.20 13.29
CA SER A 174 -9.87 20.35 12.26
C SER A 174 -9.38 19.96 10.85
N GLU A 175 -8.13 20.29 10.52
CA GLU A 175 -7.54 19.89 9.25
C GLU A 175 -7.32 18.38 9.18
N ILE A 176 -6.93 17.75 10.29
CA ILE A 176 -6.78 16.29 10.39
C ILE A 176 -8.12 15.61 10.14
N ASP A 177 -9.22 16.10 10.71
CA ASP A 177 -10.56 15.53 10.50
C ASP A 177 -11.02 15.66 9.04
N GLY A 178 -10.73 16.79 8.40
CA GLY A 178 -10.90 16.97 6.97
C GLY A 178 -10.07 15.97 6.15
N TYR A 179 -8.83 15.74 6.56
CA TYR A 179 -7.91 14.80 5.91
C TYR A 179 -8.37 13.35 6.08
N VAL A 180 -8.88 12.97 7.26
CA VAL A 180 -9.49 11.66 7.52
C VAL A 180 -10.66 11.43 6.58
N SER A 181 -11.53 12.43 6.42
CA SER A 181 -12.67 12.39 5.50
C SER A 181 -12.23 12.19 4.04
N LEU A 182 -11.19 12.92 3.61
CA LEU A 182 -10.57 12.76 2.29
C LEU A 182 -10.04 11.33 2.07
N LEU A 183 -9.32 10.77 3.03
CA LEU A 183 -8.75 9.43 2.94
C LEU A 183 -9.83 8.35 2.87
N TYR A 184 -10.91 8.49 3.63
CA TYR A 184 -12.05 7.58 3.58
C TYR A 184 -12.80 7.66 2.26
N ASP A 185 -13.06 8.86 1.74
CA ASP A 185 -13.68 9.02 0.43
C ASP A 185 -12.83 8.38 -0.68
N LEU A 186 -11.52 8.67 -0.68
CA LEU A 186 -10.57 8.07 -1.61
C LEU A 186 -10.58 6.52 -1.51
N GLY A 187 -10.67 5.99 -0.28
CA GLY A 187 -10.81 4.56 -0.03
C GLY A 187 -12.10 3.98 -0.61
N LYS A 188 -13.26 4.61 -0.34
CA LYS A 188 -14.57 4.17 -0.86
C LYS A 188 -14.58 4.18 -2.38
N GLN A 189 -14.08 5.24 -3.02
CA GLN A 189 -13.98 5.34 -4.48
C GLN A 189 -13.09 4.23 -5.06
N THR A 190 -11.92 4.00 -4.44
CA THR A 190 -10.99 2.93 -4.82
C THR A 190 -11.64 1.55 -4.72
N ALA A 191 -12.35 1.27 -3.63
CA ALA A 191 -13.04 0.01 -3.41
C ALA A 191 -14.15 -0.23 -4.44
N LYS A 192 -15.00 0.77 -4.69
CA LYS A 192 -16.05 0.74 -5.73
C LYS A 192 -15.46 0.48 -7.11
N LYS A 193 -14.37 1.17 -7.47
CA LYS A 193 -13.74 1.04 -8.79
C LYS A 193 -13.09 -0.33 -8.98
N LEU A 194 -12.37 -0.84 -7.99
CA LEU A 194 -11.81 -2.18 -8.03
C LEU A 194 -12.91 -3.23 -8.15
N ARG A 195 -13.99 -3.10 -7.38
CA ARG A 195 -15.11 -4.05 -7.44
C ARG A 195 -15.80 -4.07 -8.81
N LYS A 196 -15.90 -2.92 -9.49
CA LYS A 196 -16.44 -2.88 -10.88
C LYS A 196 -15.65 -3.78 -11.83
N LYS A 197 -14.33 -3.91 -11.64
CA LYS A 197 -13.48 -4.82 -12.45
C LYS A 197 -13.38 -6.23 -11.85
N PHE A 198 -13.40 -6.34 -10.53
CA PHE A 198 -13.21 -7.57 -9.76
C PHE A 198 -14.42 -7.75 -8.81
N PRO A 199 -15.56 -8.31 -9.28
CA PRO A 199 -16.84 -8.28 -8.57
C PRO A 199 -16.84 -8.91 -7.17
N ASP A 200 -15.89 -9.81 -6.93
CA ASP A 200 -15.71 -10.52 -5.66
C ASP A 200 -14.86 -9.71 -4.65
N VAL A 201 -14.36 -8.51 -4.97
CA VAL A 201 -13.71 -7.64 -3.99
C VAL A 201 -14.75 -7.14 -2.98
N TRP A 202 -14.56 -7.53 -1.71
CA TRP A 202 -15.45 -7.19 -0.59
C TRP A 202 -14.85 -6.14 0.36
N GLU A 203 -13.53 -6.06 0.39
CA GLU A 203 -12.78 -5.25 1.33
C GLU A 203 -11.46 -4.82 0.69
N ILE A 204 -10.95 -3.68 1.13
CA ILE A 204 -9.60 -3.23 0.82
C ILE A 204 -8.92 -2.67 2.07
N GLY A 205 -7.60 -2.87 2.14
CA GLY A 205 -6.70 -2.05 2.92
C GLY A 205 -5.86 -1.23 1.96
N MET A 206 -6.07 0.08 1.98
CA MET A 206 -5.35 1.04 1.14
C MET A 206 -4.22 1.65 1.96
N ASP A 207 -2.99 1.47 1.51
CA ASP A 207 -1.78 1.99 2.14
C ASP A 207 -1.48 3.35 1.50
N VAL A 208 -1.58 4.42 2.28
CA VAL A 208 -1.45 5.81 1.84
C VAL A 208 -0.29 6.49 2.54
N GLY A 209 0.71 6.91 1.78
CA GLY A 209 1.75 7.81 2.28
C GLY A 209 1.35 9.27 2.06
N ILE A 210 1.90 10.18 2.86
CA ILE A 210 1.73 11.63 2.68
C ILE A 210 3.12 12.21 2.43
N ASP A 211 3.26 13.07 1.42
CA ASP A 211 4.52 13.77 1.16
C ASP A 211 4.63 15.11 1.91
N ASN A 212 5.77 15.79 1.75
CA ASN A 212 6.04 17.07 2.40
C ASN A 212 5.14 18.22 1.93
N GLU A 213 4.40 18.04 0.84
CA GLU A 213 3.40 19.00 0.34
C GLU A 213 1.99 18.65 0.85
N LEU A 214 1.89 17.75 1.83
CA LEU A 214 0.64 17.23 2.39
C LEU A 214 -0.26 16.59 1.33
N ARG A 215 0.34 16.01 0.28
CA ARG A 215 -0.39 15.29 -0.75
C ARG A 215 -0.45 13.80 -0.42
N PRO A 216 -1.64 13.17 -0.43
CA PRO A 216 -1.76 11.75 -0.21
C PRO A 216 -1.39 10.95 -1.47
N TRP A 217 -0.71 9.82 -1.27
CA TRP A 217 -0.29 8.89 -2.33
C TRP A 217 -0.71 7.46 -1.97
N ILE A 218 -1.52 6.85 -2.82
CA ILE A 218 -1.89 5.44 -2.73
C ILE A 218 -0.66 4.60 -3.13
N ILE A 219 0.07 4.11 -2.13
CA ILE A 219 1.27 3.30 -2.31
C ILE A 219 0.88 1.87 -2.73
N GLU A 220 -0.13 1.30 -2.10
CA GLU A 220 -0.61 -0.06 -2.36
C GLU A 220 -2.09 -0.22 -2.00
N VAL A 221 -2.79 -1.12 -2.70
CA VAL A 221 -4.15 -1.53 -2.33
C VAL A 221 -4.21 -3.04 -2.17
N ASN A 222 -4.55 -3.50 -0.97
CA ASN A 222 -4.67 -4.91 -0.61
C ASN A 222 -6.15 -5.33 -0.60
N THR A 223 -6.58 -6.27 -1.43
CA THR A 223 -7.98 -6.76 -1.45
C THR A 223 -8.24 -7.89 -0.44
N ARG A 224 -7.21 -8.24 0.33
CA ARG A 224 -7.26 -9.18 1.46
C ARG A 224 -6.32 -8.68 2.57
N PRO A 225 -6.63 -7.53 3.18
CA PRO A 225 -5.76 -6.94 4.20
C PRO A 225 -5.73 -7.80 5.47
N GLU A 226 -4.62 -7.73 6.20
CA GLU A 226 -4.46 -8.38 7.51
C GLU A 226 -5.02 -7.48 8.62
N TYR A 227 -5.72 -8.08 9.59
CA TYR A 227 -6.29 -7.40 10.77
C TYR A 227 -5.54 -7.70 12.06
N GLU A 228 -4.81 -8.82 12.09
CA GLU A 228 -4.14 -9.35 13.28
C GLU A 228 -3.24 -8.31 13.97
N PRO A 229 -2.46 -7.46 13.27
CA PRO A 229 -1.67 -6.43 13.96
C PRO A 229 -2.52 -5.45 14.81
N LEU A 230 -3.77 -5.21 14.43
CA LEU A 230 -4.68 -4.29 15.12
C LEU A 230 -5.24 -4.89 16.41
N SER A 231 -5.11 -6.21 16.62
CA SER A 231 -5.48 -6.84 17.89
C SER A 231 -4.53 -6.47 19.02
N LYS A 232 -3.44 -5.74 18.75
CA LYS A 232 -2.47 -5.26 19.75
C LYS A 232 -2.72 -3.84 20.22
N LEU A 233 -3.59 -3.08 19.56
CA LEU A 233 -3.97 -1.72 19.97
C LEU A 233 -4.71 -1.76 21.31
N GLU A 234 -4.54 -0.76 22.17
CA GLU A 234 -5.32 -0.65 23.40
C GLU A 234 -6.80 -0.45 23.09
N ASP A 235 -7.13 0.54 22.26
CA ASP A 235 -8.46 0.68 21.68
C ASP A 235 -8.74 -0.40 20.63
N LYS A 236 -9.69 -1.27 20.95
CA LYS A 236 -10.12 -2.38 20.10
C LYS A 236 -11.28 -2.04 19.15
N THR A 237 -11.75 -0.80 19.11
CA THR A 237 -12.94 -0.39 18.33
C THR A 237 -12.79 -0.72 16.84
N ILE A 238 -11.70 -0.29 16.22
CA ILE A 238 -11.39 -0.59 14.80
C ILE A 238 -11.30 -2.11 14.59
N TYR A 239 -10.56 -2.82 15.45
CA TYR A 239 -10.37 -4.27 15.33
C TYR A 239 -11.69 -5.04 15.42
N ARG A 240 -12.55 -4.72 16.40
CA ARG A 240 -13.86 -5.35 16.59
C ARG A 240 -14.76 -5.13 15.38
N LYS A 241 -14.78 -3.91 14.81
CA LYS A 241 -15.52 -3.56 13.59
C LYS A 241 -15.05 -4.39 12.40
N LEU A 242 -13.73 -4.46 12.17
CA LEU A 242 -13.12 -5.24 11.09
C LEU A 242 -13.46 -6.73 11.18
N VAL A 243 -13.36 -7.29 12.38
CA VAL A 243 -13.67 -8.71 12.65
C VAL A 243 -15.16 -8.99 12.47
N LYS A 244 -16.05 -8.09 12.90
CA LYS A 244 -17.51 -8.21 12.71
C LYS A 244 -17.86 -8.35 11.22
N ASN A 245 -17.38 -7.42 10.40
CA ASN A 245 -17.62 -7.43 8.95
C ASN A 245 -16.95 -8.62 8.27
N TRP A 246 -15.75 -9.03 8.71
CA TRP A 246 -15.08 -10.24 8.22
C TRP A 246 -15.86 -11.53 8.53
N LYS A 247 -16.40 -11.67 9.75
CA LYS A 247 -17.24 -12.84 10.12
C LYS A 247 -18.48 -12.92 9.24
N TYR A 248 -19.11 -11.79 8.92
CA TYR A 248 -20.22 -11.74 7.97
C TYR A 248 -19.80 -12.16 6.56
N LYS A 249 -18.68 -11.62 6.05
CA LYS A 249 -18.06 -12.04 4.78
C LYS A 249 -17.83 -13.56 4.71
N GLN A 250 -17.35 -14.19 5.80
CA GLN A 250 -17.17 -15.65 5.85
C GLN A 250 -18.50 -16.41 5.73
N LYS A 251 -19.57 -15.95 6.41
CA LYS A 251 -20.92 -16.57 6.31
C LYS A 251 -21.45 -16.57 4.87
N LEU A 252 -21.10 -15.56 4.07
CA LEU A 252 -21.45 -15.48 2.65
C LEU A 252 -20.62 -16.40 1.73
N GLY A 253 -19.66 -17.17 2.26
CA GLY A 253 -18.87 -18.11 1.47
C GLY A 253 -17.55 -17.57 0.92
N TYR A 254 -17.15 -16.35 1.30
CA TYR A 254 -15.81 -15.82 0.99
C TYR A 254 -14.76 -16.47 1.89
N LYS A 255 -14.24 -17.64 1.51
CA LYS A 255 -13.21 -18.32 2.31
C LYS A 255 -11.87 -17.55 2.26
N ARG A 256 -11.21 -17.41 3.42
CA ARG A 256 -9.80 -17.03 3.47
C ARG A 256 -8.99 -18.28 3.11
N TYR A 257 -8.50 -18.38 1.87
CA TYR A 257 -7.55 -19.43 1.51
C TYR A 257 -6.31 -19.28 2.40
N LYS A 258 -5.99 -20.35 3.15
CA LYS A 258 -4.78 -20.41 3.98
C LYS A 258 -3.55 -20.21 3.10
#